data_AF-H1VXM9-F1
#
_entry.id   AF-H1VXM9-F1
#
_cell.length_a   1.000
_cell.length_b   1.000
_cell.length_c   1.000
_cell.angle_alpha   90.00
_cell.angle_beta   90.00
_cell.angle_gamma   90.00
#
_symmetry.space_group_name_H-M   'P 1'
#
loop_
_entity.id
_entity.type
_entity.pdbx_description
1 polymer ?
#
loop_
_entity_poly.entity_id
_entity_poly.type
_entity_poly.pdbx_seq_one_letter_code
_entity_poly.pdbx_strand_id
1 'polypeptide(L)'
;MELFHKICRPLAEIFSAAEPTIKDLVREIDSISVFLSNCGLQSKLTADEFQSMLSSLGYRLLRVRDQGYTCPGDLHGACLLGVMSFYTSLLLQFGRQRHLLYERISRRLKVSVRVLDLDSAHSQFLPTLLWLLMLGAISVFEKEDDPWLLPELARVSEQLMLKTWEDIHCELKRYLWIDSIHNGQGRRLWDKVQRYQADKMV
;
A
#
# COMPACT_ATOMS: atom_id res chain seq x y z
N MET A 1 23.32 23.77 1.78
CA MET A 1 22.69 23.42 3.07
C MET A 1 21.36 22.76 2.74
N GLU A 2 21.44 21.54 2.20
CA GLU A 2 20.27 20.80 1.75
C GLU A 2 19.65 20.11 2.95
N LEU A 3 18.50 20.63 3.39
CA LEU A 3 17.58 19.93 4.24
C LEU A 3 17.09 18.70 3.47
N PHE A 4 17.84 17.60 3.54
CA PHE A 4 17.26 16.27 3.41
C PHE A 4 16.22 16.16 4.53
N HIS A 5 14.99 16.58 4.22
CA HIS A 5 13.83 16.29 5.03
C HIS A 5 13.86 14.77 5.19
N LYS A 6 14.21 14.31 6.40
CA LYS A 6 14.28 12.89 6.73
C LYS A 6 12.95 12.32 6.27
N ILE A 7 12.98 11.49 5.22
CA ILE A 7 11.75 10.90 4.67
C ILE A 7 11.14 10.13 5.82
N CYS A 8 10.07 10.68 6.41
CA CYS A 8 9.32 10.01 7.46
C CYS A 8 8.80 8.72 6.85
N ARG A 9 9.17 7.59 7.45
CA ARG A 9 8.76 6.24 7.07
C ARG A 9 7.67 5.82 8.05
N PRO A 10 6.38 6.07 7.75
CA PRO A 10 5.33 5.93 8.76
C PRO A 10 5.20 4.48 9.25
N LEU A 11 5.49 3.50 8.39
CA LEU A 11 5.51 2.09 8.79
C LEU A 11 6.53 1.81 9.89
N ALA A 12 7.75 2.37 9.81
CA ALA A 12 8.75 2.17 10.85
C ALA A 12 8.30 2.76 12.21
N GLU A 13 7.58 3.88 12.18
CA GLU A 13 7.02 4.52 13.38
C GLU A 13 5.84 3.70 13.95
N ILE A 14 4.91 3.28 13.09
CA ILE A 14 3.76 2.43 13.46
C ILE A 14 4.25 1.14 14.12
N PHE A 15 5.24 0.46 13.56
CA PHE A 15 5.79 -0.78 14.08
C PHE A 15 6.91 -0.59 15.12
N SER A 16 7.13 0.63 15.63
CA SER A 16 8.22 0.93 16.58
C SER A 16 8.14 0.18 17.91
N ALA A 17 6.93 -0.23 18.33
CA ALA A 17 6.70 -1.04 19.52
C ALA A 17 6.50 -2.55 19.24
N ALA A 18 6.50 -2.96 17.96
CA ALA A 18 6.24 -4.34 17.56
C ALA A 18 7.39 -5.30 17.94
N GLU A 19 7.13 -6.60 17.80
CA GLU A 19 8.16 -7.64 17.98
C GLU A 19 9.35 -7.45 17.02
N PRO A 20 10.57 -7.87 17.42
CA PRO A 20 11.77 -7.72 16.60
C PRO A 20 11.62 -8.26 15.17
N THR A 21 11.01 -9.44 15.02
CA THR A 21 10.77 -10.09 13.71
C THR A 21 10.05 -9.16 12.73
N ILE A 22 9.11 -8.35 13.22
CA ILE A 22 8.25 -7.51 12.40
C ILE A 22 8.91 -6.19 12.09
N LYS A 23 9.64 -5.64 13.06
CA LYS A 23 10.51 -4.49 12.82
C LYS A 23 11.55 -4.79 11.75
N ASP A 24 12.13 -5.98 11.77
CA ASP A 24 13.11 -6.43 10.79
C ASP A 24 12.46 -6.57 9.40
N LEU A 25 11.28 -7.19 9.33
CA LEU A 25 10.49 -7.28 8.10
C LEU A 25 10.15 -5.89 7.53
N VAL A 26 9.67 -4.96 8.36
CA VAL A 26 9.30 -3.60 7.93
C VAL A 26 10.52 -2.84 7.42
N ARG A 27 11.64 -2.87 8.15
CA ARG A 27 12.88 -2.21 7.72
C ARG A 27 13.37 -2.74 6.39
N GLU A 28 13.32 -4.05 6.22
CA GLU A 28 13.81 -4.66 5.00
C GLU A 28 12.87 -4.42 3.81
N ILE A 29 11.55 -4.51 3.97
CA ILE A 29 10.63 -4.24 2.86
C ILE A 29 10.67 -2.76 2.45
N ASP A 30 10.88 -1.84 3.39
CA ASP A 30 11.18 -0.44 3.08
C ASP A 30 12.47 -0.32 2.27
N SER A 31 13.53 -1.03 2.67
CA SER A 31 14.80 -1.06 1.94
C SER A 31 14.64 -1.60 0.52
N ILE A 32 13.84 -2.65 0.36
CA ILE A 32 13.49 -3.23 -0.95
C ILE A 32 12.69 -2.23 -1.78
N SER A 33 11.68 -1.57 -1.21
CA SER A 33 10.88 -0.58 -1.93
C SER A 33 11.75 0.58 -2.41
N VAL A 34 12.66 1.08 -1.57
CA VAL A 34 13.62 2.14 -1.93
C VAL A 34 14.59 1.66 -3.00
N PHE A 35 15.14 0.45 -2.82
CA PHE A 35 16.05 -0.15 -3.77
C PHE A 35 15.38 -0.27 -5.14
N LEU A 36 14.20 -0.88 -5.23
CA LEU A 36 13.44 -1.05 -6.47
C LEU A 36 12.96 0.28 -7.08
N SER A 37 12.74 1.31 -6.26
CA SER A 37 12.41 2.65 -6.74
C SER A 37 13.60 3.36 -7.39
N ASN A 38 14.79 3.20 -6.81
CA ASN A 38 16.03 3.79 -7.32
C ASN A 38 16.66 2.96 -8.44
N CYS A 39 16.35 1.66 -8.48
CA CYS A 39 16.57 0.79 -9.61
C CYS A 39 15.59 1.20 -10.72
N GLY A 40 15.89 2.31 -11.43
CA GLY A 40 15.39 2.45 -12.79
C GLY A 40 15.73 1.18 -13.59
N LEU A 41 15.12 0.98 -14.77
CA LEU A 41 15.32 -0.18 -15.67
C LEU A 41 16.79 -0.56 -16.01
N GLN A 42 17.80 0.11 -15.45
CA GLN A 42 19.23 0.05 -15.73
C GLN A 42 20.07 -0.67 -14.65
N SER A 43 19.59 -0.88 -13.42
CA SER A 43 20.26 -1.82 -12.49
C SER A 43 19.62 -3.19 -12.64
N LYS A 44 20.28 -4.04 -13.43
CA LYS A 44 19.84 -5.39 -13.74
C LYS A 44 19.99 -6.28 -12.50
N LEU A 45 19.07 -6.17 -11.54
CA LEU A 45 18.71 -7.33 -10.74
C LEU A 45 18.45 -8.46 -11.73
N THR A 46 19.22 -9.53 -11.64
CA THR A 46 18.95 -10.73 -12.41
C THR A 46 17.60 -11.30 -11.98
N ALA A 47 16.96 -12.07 -12.86
CA ALA A 47 15.70 -12.72 -12.52
C ALA A 47 15.85 -13.59 -11.25
N ASP A 48 17.00 -14.25 -11.08
CA ASP A 48 17.32 -15.09 -9.93
C ASP A 48 17.46 -14.29 -8.62
N GLU A 49 18.14 -13.14 -8.64
CA GLU A 49 18.27 -12.29 -7.46
C GLU A 49 16.91 -11.70 -7.05
N PHE A 50 16.11 -11.27 -8.04
CA PHE A 50 14.78 -10.75 -7.79
C PHE A 50 13.84 -11.83 -7.25
N GLN A 51 13.85 -13.03 -7.83
CA GLN A 51 13.04 -14.16 -7.35
C GLN A 51 13.46 -14.60 -5.95
N SER A 52 14.77 -14.63 -5.66
CA SER A 52 15.30 -14.95 -4.33
C SER A 52 14.85 -13.93 -3.29
N MET A 53 14.90 -12.65 -3.64
CA MET A 53 14.39 -11.55 -2.81
C MET A 53 12.89 -11.71 -2.52
N LEU A 54 12.08 -11.92 -3.56
CA LEU A 54 10.63 -12.12 -3.40
C LEU A 54 10.32 -13.35 -2.55
N SER A 55 11.00 -14.48 -2.79
CA SER A 55 10.77 -15.72 -2.04
C SER A 55 11.09 -15.55 -0.56
N SER A 56 12.21 -14.89 -0.25
CA SER A 56 12.62 -14.58 1.13
C SER A 56 11.62 -13.64 1.83
N LEU A 57 11.15 -12.62 1.12
CA LEU A 57 10.12 -11.71 1.63
C LEU A 57 8.80 -12.45 1.88
N GLY A 58 8.35 -13.27 0.93
CA GLY A 58 7.15 -14.10 1.05
C GLY A 58 7.21 -15.04 2.26
N TYR A 59 8.33 -15.72 2.49
CA TYR A 59 8.50 -16.61 3.64
C TYR A 59 8.36 -15.87 4.98
N ARG A 60 8.94 -14.67 5.10
CA ARG A 60 8.83 -13.87 6.33
C ARG A 60 7.43 -13.30 6.54
N LEU A 61 6.75 -12.89 5.46
CA LEU A 61 5.36 -12.46 5.54
C LEU A 61 4.44 -13.58 6.03
N LEU A 62 4.68 -14.83 5.58
CA LEU A 62 3.96 -16.00 6.08
C LEU A 62 4.20 -16.21 7.58
N ARG A 63 5.45 -16.11 8.04
CA ARG A 63 5.78 -16.24 9.48
C ARG A 63 5.10 -15.18 10.34
N VAL A 64 5.11 -13.92 9.91
CA VAL A 64 4.47 -12.82 10.65
C VAL A 64 2.95 -12.98 10.68
N ARG A 65 2.35 -13.47 9.60
CA ARG A 65 0.91 -13.77 9.55
C ARG A 65 0.51 -14.77 10.62
N ASP A 66 1.32 -15.81 10.82
CA ASP A 66 1.03 -16.89 11.77
C ASP A 66 1.22 -16.44 13.24
N GLN A 67 1.86 -15.28 13.47
CA GLN A 67 2.12 -14.70 14.79
C GLN A 67 0.96 -13.87 15.38
N GLY A 68 -0.21 -13.80 14.72
CA GLY A 68 -1.44 -13.34 15.39
C GLY A 68 -1.88 -11.89 15.16
N TYR A 69 -1.47 -11.23 14.06
CA TYR A 69 -2.12 -9.99 13.59
C TYR A 69 -3.46 -10.32 12.92
N THR A 70 -4.39 -10.82 13.72
CA THR A 70 -5.68 -11.37 13.29
C THR A 70 -6.86 -10.45 13.54
N CYS A 71 -6.71 -9.41 14.37
CA CYS A 71 -7.80 -8.50 14.73
C CYS A 71 -8.10 -7.51 13.58
N PRO A 72 -9.30 -7.57 12.97
CA PRO A 72 -9.75 -6.54 12.05
C PRO A 72 -9.87 -5.20 12.80
N GLY A 73 -9.36 -4.11 12.21
CA GLY A 73 -9.42 -2.77 12.80
C GLY A 73 -8.17 -2.34 13.58
N ASP A 74 -7.24 -3.25 13.88
CA ASP A 74 -5.92 -2.86 14.39
C ASP A 74 -5.08 -2.26 13.25
N LEU A 75 -4.47 -1.10 13.51
CA LEU A 75 -3.62 -0.39 12.56
C LEU A 75 -2.45 -1.25 12.10
N HIS A 76 -1.83 -2.03 13.00
CA HIS A 76 -0.73 -2.92 12.62
C HIS A 76 -1.22 -4.02 11.69
N GLY A 77 -2.35 -4.66 12.02
CA GLY A 77 -3.00 -5.65 11.16
C GLY A 77 -3.36 -5.11 9.77
N ALA A 78 -3.91 -3.90 9.69
CA ALA A 78 -4.21 -3.24 8.43
C ALA A 78 -2.94 -2.93 7.62
N CYS A 79 -1.90 -2.40 8.26
CA CYS A 79 -0.63 -2.13 7.62
C CYS A 79 0.03 -3.41 7.09
N LEU A 80 -0.03 -4.52 7.83
CA LEU A 80 0.46 -5.82 7.35
C LEU A 80 -0.33 -6.32 6.14
N LEU A 81 -1.64 -6.10 6.08
CA LEU A 81 -2.43 -6.39 4.87
C LEU A 81 -2.02 -5.49 3.70
N GLY A 82 -1.68 -4.22 3.96
CA GLY A 82 -1.07 -3.32 2.98
C GLY A 82 0.28 -3.84 2.48
N VAL A 83 1.17 -4.25 3.37
CA VAL A 83 2.46 -4.88 3.05
C VAL A 83 2.26 -6.15 2.21
N MET A 84 1.28 -6.98 2.53
CA MET A 84 0.93 -8.15 1.71
C MET A 84 0.44 -7.72 0.33
N SER A 85 -0.41 -6.69 0.24
CA SER A 85 -0.92 -6.15 -1.03
C SER A 85 0.19 -5.55 -1.90
N PHE A 86 1.22 -4.96 -1.28
CA PHE A 86 2.45 -4.56 -1.98
C PHE A 86 3.20 -5.79 -2.49
N TYR A 87 3.36 -6.83 -1.68
CA TYR A 87 4.00 -8.07 -2.12
C TYR A 87 3.25 -8.71 -3.30
N THR A 88 1.91 -8.70 -3.29
CA THR A 88 1.12 -9.22 -4.43
C THR A 88 1.31 -8.38 -5.69
N SER A 89 1.43 -7.05 -5.59
CA SER A 89 1.70 -6.21 -6.76
C SER A 89 3.06 -6.52 -7.42
N LEU A 90 4.07 -6.92 -6.63
CA LEU A 90 5.36 -7.38 -7.16
C LEU A 90 5.24 -8.73 -7.88
N LEU A 91 4.48 -9.68 -7.33
CA LEU A 91 4.24 -10.99 -7.95
C LEU A 91 3.46 -10.86 -9.27
N LEU A 92 2.49 -9.95 -9.31
CA LEU A 92 1.62 -9.74 -10.48
C LEU A 92 2.35 -9.19 -11.71
N GLN A 93 3.61 -8.74 -11.58
CA GLN A 93 4.45 -8.45 -12.74
C GLN A 93 4.74 -9.70 -13.60
N PHE A 94 4.59 -10.91 -13.04
CA PHE A 94 5.02 -12.17 -13.67
C PHE A 94 3.86 -13.07 -14.13
N GLY A 95 2.60 -12.63 -14.11
CA GLY A 95 1.50 -13.50 -14.52
C GLY A 95 0.12 -12.85 -14.70
N ARG A 96 -0.69 -13.45 -15.59
CA ARG A 96 -2.09 -13.05 -15.87
C ARG A 96 -3.14 -13.60 -14.89
N GLN A 97 -2.75 -14.40 -13.89
CA GLN A 97 -3.71 -15.04 -12.97
C GLN A 97 -3.95 -14.20 -11.71
N ARG A 98 -5.00 -13.38 -11.73
CA ARG A 98 -5.36 -12.43 -10.68
C ARG A 98 -6.38 -12.94 -9.66
N HIS A 99 -7.19 -13.95 -9.98
CA HIS A 99 -8.56 -13.96 -9.47
C HIS A 99 -8.89 -14.80 -8.22
N LEU A 100 -8.06 -15.78 -7.78
CA LEU A 100 -8.47 -16.69 -6.69
C LEU A 100 -7.64 -16.57 -5.39
N LEU A 101 -6.35 -16.20 -5.47
CA LEU A 101 -5.49 -16.15 -4.28
C LEU A 101 -5.68 -14.87 -3.45
N TYR A 102 -6.18 -13.80 -4.06
CA TYR A 102 -6.20 -12.48 -3.43
C TYR A 102 -7.56 -12.05 -2.88
N GLU A 103 -8.64 -12.82 -3.14
CA GLU A 103 -9.98 -12.52 -2.60
C GLU A 103 -9.97 -12.44 -1.07
N ARG A 104 -9.21 -13.31 -0.40
CA ARG A 104 -9.07 -13.29 1.06
C ARG A 104 -8.35 -12.04 1.56
N ILE A 105 -7.30 -11.60 0.85
CA ILE A 105 -6.54 -10.39 1.21
C ILE A 105 -7.43 -9.16 0.98
N SER A 106 -8.07 -9.08 -0.19
CA SER A 106 -9.06 -8.04 -0.53
C SER A 106 -10.14 -7.92 0.55
N ARG A 107 -10.82 -9.02 0.89
CA ARG A 107 -11.88 -9.01 1.90
C ARG A 107 -11.39 -8.53 3.26
N ARG A 108 -10.23 -9.01 3.72
CA ARG A 108 -9.66 -8.59 5.01
C ARG A 108 -9.22 -7.14 4.98
N LEU A 109 -8.57 -6.68 3.91
CA LEU A 109 -8.13 -5.30 3.75
C LEU A 109 -9.34 -4.35 3.76
N LYS A 110 -10.40 -4.67 3.01
CA LYS A 110 -11.65 -3.92 2.98
C LYS A 110 -12.29 -3.79 4.36
N VAL A 111 -12.36 -4.89 5.13
CA VAL A 111 -12.87 -4.86 6.51
C VAL A 111 -11.99 -3.98 7.40
N SER A 112 -10.66 -4.16 7.35
CA SER A 112 -9.74 -3.38 8.18
C SER A 112 -9.78 -1.89 7.89
N VAL A 113 -9.82 -1.50 6.61
CA VAL A 113 -9.94 -0.10 6.17
C VAL A 113 -11.24 0.51 6.68
N ARG A 114 -12.37 -0.19 6.55
CA ARG A 114 -13.66 0.31 7.06
C ARG A 114 -13.68 0.51 8.57
N VAL A 115 -13.07 -0.40 9.33
CA VAL A 115 -13.02 -0.27 10.80
C VAL A 115 -12.09 0.88 11.20
N LEU A 116 -10.93 1.02 10.56
CA LEU A 116 -10.02 2.14 10.79
C LEU A 116 -10.65 3.50 10.48
N ASP A 117 -11.53 3.54 9.48
CA ASP A 117 -12.22 4.77 9.10
C ASP A 117 -13.29 5.22 10.10
N LEU A 118 -14.00 4.27 10.71
CA LEU A 118 -15.06 4.56 11.68
C LEU A 118 -14.53 5.10 13.02
N ASP A 119 -13.26 4.87 13.32
CA ASP A 119 -12.66 5.29 14.58
C ASP A 119 -12.12 6.73 14.45
N SER A 120 -13.02 7.72 14.60
CA SER A 120 -12.82 9.17 14.34
C SER A 120 -11.65 9.85 15.08
N ALA A 121 -10.91 9.13 15.93
CA ALA A 121 -9.67 9.58 16.57
C ALA A 121 -8.43 9.52 15.65
N HIS A 122 -8.55 8.98 14.45
CA HIS A 122 -7.43 8.55 13.60
C HIS A 122 -7.08 9.51 12.44
N SER A 123 -7.38 10.81 12.54
CA SER A 123 -7.02 11.79 11.48
C SER A 123 -5.54 11.75 11.09
N GLN A 124 -4.67 11.47 12.07
CA GLN A 124 -3.23 11.29 11.86
C GLN A 124 -2.85 10.10 10.96
N PHE A 125 -3.76 9.14 10.78
CA PHE A 125 -3.56 7.94 9.96
C PHE A 125 -4.27 8.01 8.59
N LEU A 126 -4.89 9.14 8.24
CA LEU A 126 -5.46 9.35 6.90
C LEU A 126 -4.46 9.08 5.77
N PRO A 127 -3.16 9.47 5.87
CA PRO A 127 -2.18 9.10 4.84
C PRO A 127 -1.96 7.58 4.75
N THR A 128 -2.04 6.86 5.88
CA THR A 128 -1.96 5.40 5.89
C THR A 128 -3.19 4.79 5.23
N LEU A 129 -4.38 5.30 5.54
CA LEU A 129 -5.63 4.87 4.92
C LEU A 129 -5.61 5.10 3.40
N LEU A 130 -5.13 6.25 2.94
CA LEU A 130 -4.93 6.54 1.52
C LEU A 130 -4.01 5.50 0.87
N TRP A 131 -2.86 5.23 1.49
CA TRP A 131 -1.93 4.22 0.99
C TRP A 131 -2.57 2.83 0.90
N LEU A 132 -3.30 2.40 1.93
CA LEU A 132 -4.00 1.11 1.94
C LEU A 132 -5.05 1.01 0.83
N LEU A 133 -5.85 2.06 0.64
CA LEU A 133 -6.88 2.12 -0.41
C LEU A 133 -6.25 2.10 -1.81
N MET A 134 -5.26 2.96 -2.06
CA MET A 134 -4.59 3.07 -3.35
C MET A 134 -3.85 1.77 -3.71
N LEU A 135 -3.09 1.22 -2.76
CA LEU A 135 -2.34 0.00 -2.97
C LEU A 135 -3.27 -1.20 -3.12
N GLY A 136 -4.32 -1.30 -2.29
CA GLY A 136 -5.33 -2.34 -2.40
C GLY A 136 -6.00 -2.32 -3.78
N ALA A 137 -6.35 -1.13 -4.27
CA ALA A 137 -7.02 -0.92 -5.56
C ALA A 137 -6.19 -1.38 -6.77
N ILE A 138 -4.87 -1.23 -6.73
CA ILE A 138 -4.00 -1.61 -7.85
C ILE A 138 -3.50 -3.06 -7.76
N SER A 139 -3.79 -3.78 -6.66
CA SER A 139 -3.19 -5.08 -6.36
C SER A 139 -4.18 -6.21 -6.06
N VAL A 140 -5.22 -5.95 -5.26
CA VAL A 140 -6.11 -7.01 -4.72
C VAL A 140 -7.60 -6.71 -4.87
N PHE A 141 -8.02 -5.44 -4.93
CA PHE A 141 -9.42 -5.10 -5.20
C PHE A 141 -9.74 -5.24 -6.69
N GLU A 142 -10.99 -5.56 -6.97
CA GLU A 142 -11.50 -5.73 -8.32
C GLU A 142 -12.48 -4.61 -8.68
N LYS A 143 -12.95 -4.55 -9.93
CA LYS A 143 -13.83 -3.47 -10.39
C LYS A 143 -15.15 -3.42 -9.61
N GLU A 144 -15.61 -4.55 -9.09
CA GLU A 144 -16.80 -4.68 -8.26
C GLU A 144 -16.66 -3.95 -6.91
N ASP A 145 -15.43 -3.60 -6.52
CA ASP A 145 -15.15 -2.79 -5.34
C ASP A 145 -15.22 -1.27 -5.60
N ASP A 146 -15.19 -0.80 -6.86
CA ASP A 146 -15.27 0.63 -7.21
C ASP A 146 -16.43 1.38 -6.49
N PRO A 147 -17.66 0.82 -6.32
CA PRO A 147 -18.77 1.52 -5.68
C PRO A 147 -18.56 1.94 -4.22
N TRP A 148 -17.72 1.24 -3.46
CA TRP A 148 -17.37 1.65 -2.09
C TRP A 148 -15.97 2.27 -2.04
N LEU A 149 -15.07 1.89 -2.94
CA LEU A 149 -13.68 2.34 -2.97
C LEU A 149 -13.54 3.80 -3.44
N LEU A 150 -14.22 4.18 -4.53
CA LEU A 150 -14.11 5.53 -5.09
C LEU A 150 -14.63 6.62 -4.14
N PRO A 151 -15.78 6.44 -3.46
CA PRO A 151 -16.22 7.39 -2.44
C PRO A 151 -15.21 7.56 -1.30
N GLU A 152 -14.62 6.46 -0.83
CA GLU A 152 -13.62 6.52 0.26
C GLU A 152 -12.34 7.22 -0.18
N LEU A 153 -11.82 6.90 -1.37
CA LEU A 153 -10.66 7.60 -1.92
C LEU A 153 -10.91 9.10 -2.11
N ALA A 154 -12.09 9.47 -2.62
CA ALA A 154 -12.48 10.87 -2.76
C ALA A 154 -12.49 11.57 -1.40
N ARG A 155 -13.19 11.01 -0.42
CA ARG A 155 -13.28 11.56 0.94
C ARG A 155 -11.92 11.71 1.61
N VAL A 156 -11.07 10.67 1.58
CA VAL A 156 -9.73 10.72 2.18
C VAL A 156 -8.85 11.74 1.46
N SER A 157 -8.92 11.83 0.13
CA SER A 157 -8.15 12.82 -0.63
C SER A 157 -8.57 14.26 -0.34
N GLU A 158 -9.88 14.51 -0.15
CA GLU A 158 -10.41 15.82 0.22
C GLU A 158 -9.99 16.22 1.64
N GLN A 159 -10.06 15.30 2.60
CA GLN A 159 -9.62 15.53 3.98
C GLN A 159 -8.11 15.82 4.07
N LEU A 160 -7.31 15.20 3.20
CA LEU A 160 -5.89 15.46 3.06
C LEU A 160 -5.57 16.65 2.15
N MET A 161 -6.58 17.32 1.59
CA MET A 161 -6.42 18.46 0.66
C MET A 161 -5.59 18.13 -0.60
N LEU A 162 -5.61 16.88 -1.04
CA LEU A 162 -4.87 16.40 -2.22
C LEU A 162 -5.70 16.66 -3.48
N LYS A 163 -5.16 17.44 -4.42
CA LYS A 163 -5.89 17.88 -5.62
C LYS A 163 -5.29 17.34 -6.91
N THR A 164 -4.02 16.98 -6.88
CA THR A 164 -3.27 16.52 -8.04
C THR A 164 -2.77 15.10 -7.83
N TRP A 165 -2.40 14.44 -8.93
CA TRP A 165 -1.70 13.16 -8.85
C TRP A 165 -0.40 13.30 -8.07
N GLU A 166 0.31 14.41 -8.27
CA GLU A 166 1.59 14.70 -7.67
C GLU A 166 1.47 14.81 -6.13
N ASP A 167 0.38 15.40 -5.62
CA ASP A 167 0.09 15.45 -4.18
C ASP A 167 -0.06 14.05 -3.59
N ILE A 168 -0.86 13.20 -4.25
CA ILE A 168 -1.07 11.81 -3.84
C ILE A 168 0.22 11.02 -3.92
N HIS A 169 0.95 11.17 -5.01
CA HIS A 169 2.21 10.48 -5.23
C HIS A 169 3.23 10.81 -4.14
N CYS A 170 3.27 12.08 -3.71
CA CYS A 170 4.10 12.53 -2.60
C CYS A 170 3.77 11.76 -1.31
N GLU A 171 2.47 11.61 -0.98
CA GLU A 171 2.05 10.83 0.19
C GLU A 171 2.37 9.35 0.05
N LEU A 172 2.11 8.74 -1.11
CA LEU A 172 2.34 7.31 -1.34
C LEU A 172 3.82 6.93 -1.25
N LYS A 173 4.73 7.81 -1.68
CA LYS A 173 6.19 7.58 -1.63
C LYS A 173 6.77 7.49 -0.22
N ARG A 174 6.05 7.99 0.79
CA ARG A 174 6.43 7.85 2.20
C ARG A 174 6.27 6.40 2.68
N TYR A 175 5.41 5.64 2.03
CA TYR A 175 5.13 4.22 2.27
C TYR A 175 5.81 3.33 1.22
N LEU A 176 5.33 2.09 1.10
CA LEU A 176 5.75 1.14 0.08
C LEU A 176 5.10 1.48 -1.25
N TRP A 177 5.90 2.09 -2.13
CA TRP A 177 5.51 2.48 -3.46
C TRP A 177 6.73 2.47 -4.40
N ILE A 178 6.61 1.87 -5.58
CA ILE A 178 7.66 1.80 -6.58
C ILE A 178 7.13 2.43 -7.86
N ASP A 179 7.76 3.52 -8.28
CA ASP A 179 7.29 4.36 -9.38
C ASP A 179 7.10 3.58 -10.69
N SER A 180 8.05 2.72 -11.03
CA SER A 180 8.03 1.90 -12.25
C SER A 180 6.92 0.85 -12.27
N ILE A 181 6.40 0.46 -11.11
CA ILE A 181 5.39 -0.60 -10.95
C ILE A 181 4.00 0.00 -10.75
N HIS A 182 3.89 1.01 -9.90
CA HIS A 182 2.62 1.46 -9.37
C HIS A 182 2.09 2.74 -10.04
N ASN A 183 2.95 3.66 -10.53
CA ASN A 183 2.49 4.98 -11.00
C ASN A 183 1.45 4.89 -12.13
N GLY A 184 1.67 3.99 -13.09
CA GLY A 184 0.75 3.85 -14.23
C GLY A 184 -0.66 3.42 -13.80
N GLN A 185 -0.77 2.50 -12.84
CA GLN A 185 -2.06 2.03 -12.33
C GLN A 185 -2.67 3.03 -11.34
N GLY A 186 -1.85 3.61 -10.46
CA GLY A 186 -2.26 4.62 -9.50
C GLY A 186 -2.82 5.87 -10.16
N ARG A 187 -2.18 6.38 -11.22
CA ARG A 187 -2.68 7.57 -11.94
C ARG A 187 -4.04 7.30 -12.60
N ARG A 188 -4.21 6.12 -13.22
CA ARG A 188 -5.50 5.71 -13.82
C ARG A 188 -6.61 5.61 -12.77
N LEU A 189 -6.28 5.11 -11.58
CA LEU A 189 -7.23 5.06 -10.46
C LEU A 189 -7.58 6.48 -9.99
N TRP A 190 -6.59 7.35 -9.85
CA TRP A 190 -6.83 8.74 -9.47
C TRP A 190 -7.73 9.47 -10.49
N ASP A 191 -7.50 9.26 -11.78
CA ASP A 191 -8.37 9.80 -12.83
C ASP A 191 -9.82 9.32 -12.68
N LYS A 192 -10.05 8.08 -12.20
CA LYS A 192 -11.41 7.61 -11.89
C LYS A 192 -12.01 8.35 -10.68
N VAL A 193 -11.23 8.58 -9.63
CA VAL A 193 -11.67 9.32 -8.44
C VAL A 193 -12.04 10.75 -8.80
N GLN A 194 -11.24 11.42 -9.62
CA GLN A 194 -11.52 12.77 -10.11
C GLN A 194 -12.83 12.84 -10.91
N ARG A 195 -13.09 11.86 -11.79
CA ARG A 195 -14.38 11.76 -12.51
C ARG A 195 -15.55 11.55 -11.54
N TYR A 196 -15.40 10.65 -10.58
CA TYR A 196 -16.41 10.42 -9.55
C TYR A 196 -16.75 11.69 -8.76
N GLN A 197 -15.74 12.49 -8.39
CA GLN A 197 -15.94 13.77 -7.70
C GLN A 197 -16.65 14.79 -8.58
N ALA A 198 -16.26 14.91 -9.86
CA ALA A 198 -16.91 15.81 -10.81
C ALA A 198 -18.38 15.46 -11.03
N ASP A 199 -18.71 14.17 -11.18
CA ASP A 199 -20.08 13.68 -11.37
C ASP A 199 -20.98 13.92 -10.15
N LYS A 200 -20.40 14.10 -8.95
CA LYS A 200 -21.13 14.42 -7.71
C LYS A 200 -21.38 15.91 -7.50
N MET A 201 -20.67 16.78 -8.23
CA MET A 201 -20.82 18.23 -8.15
C MET A 201 -21.85 18.81 -9.14
N VAL A 202 -22.39 17.96 -10.02
CA VAL A 202 -23.46 18.28 -10.99
C VAL A 202 -24.81 17.81 -10.46
#